data_AF-A0A6M0CTI4-F1
#
_entry.id   AF-A0A6M0CTI4-F1
#
_cell.length_a   1.000
_cell.length_b   1.000
_cell.length_c   1.000
_cell.angle_alpha   90.00
_cell.angle_beta   90.00
_cell.angle_gamma   90.00
#
_symmetry.space_group_name_H-M   'P 1'
#
loop_
_entity.id
_entity.type
_entity.pdbx_description
1 polymer ?
#
loop_
_entity_poly.entity_id
_entity_poly.type
_entity_poly.pdbx_seq_one_letter_code
_entity_poly.pdbx_strand_id
1 'polypeptide(L)'
;ALETGWGKSVMRQADGSSSHNLFGIKATGNWQGDQARAITSEFRDGRFVKETAAFRSYDSYQDSFHDLVSLLQNNARYKDAVNAADKPEQFVRELQKAGYATDPDYASKISQIAKQMKSYESYAAVATTTKL
;
A
#
# COMPACT_ATOMS: atom_id res chain seq x y z
N ALA A 1 -2.14 -1.22 -2.97
CA ALA A 1 -2.55 -0.49 -1.75
C ALA A 1 -3.80 0.38 -1.95
N LEU A 2 -3.92 1.16 -3.02
CA LEU A 2 -5.08 2.04 -3.19
C LEU A 2 -6.38 1.25 -3.46
N GLU A 3 -6.30 0.19 -4.25
CA GLU A 3 -7.43 -0.72 -4.53
C GLU A 3 -7.89 -1.50 -3.28
N THR A 4 -6.98 -1.78 -2.34
CA THR A 4 -7.32 -2.43 -1.06
C THR A 4 -7.77 -1.42 0.00
N GLY A 5 -7.75 -0.12 -0.32
CA GLY A 5 -7.94 0.95 0.66
C GLY A 5 -6.99 0.84 1.87
N TRP A 6 -5.76 0.37 1.65
CA TRP A 6 -4.77 0.07 2.71
C TRP A 6 -5.27 -0.92 3.77
N GLY A 7 -5.91 -2.01 3.32
CA GLY A 7 -6.40 -3.09 4.19
C GLY A 7 -7.89 -3.08 4.45
N LYS A 8 -8.63 -2.05 4.00
CA LYS A 8 -10.11 -2.04 4.01
C LYS A 8 -10.72 -3.17 3.19
N SER A 9 -10.03 -3.61 2.13
CA SER A 9 -10.38 -4.80 1.36
C SER A 9 -9.09 -5.51 0.96
N VAL A 10 -8.65 -6.48 1.77
CA VAL A 10 -7.49 -7.30 1.40
C VAL A 10 -7.90 -8.23 0.27
N MET A 11 -7.08 -8.25 -0.79
CA MET A 11 -7.31 -9.13 -1.93
C MET A 11 -7.34 -10.59 -1.46
N ARG A 12 -8.25 -11.38 -2.03
CA ARG A 12 -8.44 -12.78 -1.68
C ARG A 12 -7.77 -13.71 -2.68
N GLN A 13 -7.37 -14.88 -2.21
CA GLN A 13 -6.91 -15.99 -3.02
C GLN A 13 -8.11 -16.67 -3.73
N ALA A 14 -7.82 -17.61 -4.63
CA ALA A 14 -8.84 -18.31 -5.40
C ALA A 14 -9.81 -19.14 -4.53
N ASP A 15 -9.33 -19.63 -3.38
CA ASP A 15 -10.12 -20.35 -2.38
C ASP A 15 -10.92 -19.42 -1.44
N GLY A 16 -10.85 -18.10 -1.66
CA GLY A 16 -11.53 -17.10 -0.85
C GLY A 16 -10.79 -16.70 0.42
N SER A 17 -9.65 -17.33 0.74
CA SER A 17 -8.78 -16.92 1.86
C SER A 17 -8.11 -15.56 1.59
N SER A 18 -7.58 -14.92 2.62
CA SER A 18 -6.85 -13.66 2.47
C SER A 18 -5.50 -13.90 1.77
N SER A 19 -5.09 -12.99 0.88
CA SER A 19 -3.70 -12.96 0.37
C SER A 19 -2.72 -12.32 1.35
N HIS A 20 -3.23 -11.69 2.42
CA HIS A 20 -2.47 -10.88 3.37
C HIS A 20 -1.67 -9.73 2.77
N ASN A 21 -1.84 -9.41 1.48
CA ASN A 21 -1.09 -8.35 0.81
C ASN A 21 -1.72 -6.97 1.07
N LEU A 22 -1.35 -6.37 2.21
CA LEU A 22 -1.81 -5.04 2.61
C LEU A 22 -1.36 -3.93 1.65
N PHE A 23 -0.16 -4.09 1.09
CA PHE A 23 0.54 -3.05 0.33
C PHE A 23 0.25 -3.10 -1.17
N GLY A 24 -0.39 -4.17 -1.65
CA GLY A 24 -0.66 -4.42 -3.07
C GLY A 24 0.62 -4.48 -3.90
N ILE A 25 1.65 -5.16 -3.38
CA ILE A 25 2.89 -5.39 -4.12
C ILE A 25 2.60 -6.37 -5.25
N LYS A 26 2.85 -5.96 -6.49
CA LYS A 26 2.66 -6.80 -7.68
C LYS A 26 3.66 -7.98 -7.66
N ALA A 27 3.21 -9.14 -8.12
CA ALA A 27 4.05 -10.30 -8.36
C ALA A 27 4.77 -10.12 -9.71
N THR A 28 5.85 -9.34 -9.71
CA THR A 28 6.68 -9.07 -10.90
C THR A 28 8.14 -9.46 -10.68
N GLY A 29 8.91 -9.55 -11.78
CA GLY A 29 10.32 -9.89 -11.74
C GLY A 29 10.55 -11.34 -11.29
N ASN A 30 11.39 -11.52 -10.27
CA ASN A 30 11.83 -12.83 -9.79
C ASN A 30 10.99 -13.38 -8.63
N TRP A 31 9.76 -12.90 -8.44
CA TRP A 31 8.88 -13.42 -7.37
C TRP A 31 8.52 -14.89 -7.65
N GLN A 32 8.79 -15.77 -6.68
CA GLN A 32 8.53 -17.22 -6.77
C GLN A 32 7.50 -17.71 -5.76
N GLY A 33 7.06 -16.85 -4.84
CA GLY A 33 6.06 -17.19 -3.84
C GLY A 33 4.64 -17.15 -4.40
N ASP A 34 3.67 -17.36 -3.51
CA ASP A 34 2.26 -17.38 -3.88
C ASP A 34 1.78 -16.03 -4.43
N GLN A 35 0.71 -16.08 -5.21
CA GLN A 35 0.12 -14.91 -5.84
C GLN A 35 -1.40 -15.02 -5.93
N ALA A 36 -2.06 -13.88 -5.83
CA ALA A 36 -3.48 -13.75 -6.11
C ALA A 36 -3.68 -12.75 -7.26
N ARG A 37 -4.69 -13.02 -8.11
CA ARG A 37 -5.04 -12.15 -9.24
C ARG A 37 -6.20 -11.26 -8.87
N ALA A 38 -6.10 -9.99 -9.23
CA ALA A 38 -7.19 -9.03 -9.06
C ALA A 38 -7.23 -8.04 -10.23
N ILE A 39 -8.42 -7.46 -10.45
CA ILE A 39 -8.59 -6.32 -11.33
C ILE A 39 -8.08 -5.08 -10.58
N THR A 40 -7.19 -4.33 -11.21
CA THR A 40 -6.59 -3.08 -10.70
C THR A 40 -6.79 -1.96 -11.70
N SER A 41 -6.79 -0.71 -11.24
CA SER A 41 -6.83 0.48 -12.09
C SER A 41 -5.44 1.11 -12.18
N GLU A 42 -4.87 1.15 -13.37
CA GLU A 42 -3.56 1.76 -13.64
C GLU A 42 -3.74 3.07 -14.40
N PHE A 43 -2.92 4.07 -14.09
CA PHE A 43 -2.93 5.33 -14.82
C PHE A 43 -1.91 5.29 -15.95
N ARG A 44 -2.38 5.35 -17.20
CA ARG A 44 -1.56 5.30 -18.41
C ARG A 44 -2.14 6.26 -19.45
N ASP A 45 -1.27 6.96 -20.18
CA ASP A 45 -1.68 7.88 -21.25
C ASP A 45 -2.76 8.89 -20.82
N GLY A 46 -2.64 9.40 -19.59
CA GLY A 46 -3.55 10.41 -19.03
C GLY A 46 -4.90 9.87 -18.55
N ARG A 47 -5.12 8.55 -18.51
CA ARG A 47 -6.39 7.94 -18.06
C ARG A 47 -6.19 6.70 -17.20
N PHE A 48 -7.19 6.39 -16.37
CA PHE A 48 -7.25 5.11 -15.66
C PHE A 48 -7.72 3.98 -16.59
N VAL A 49 -7.02 2.86 -16.58
CA VAL A 49 -7.30 1.65 -17.34
C VAL A 49 -7.38 0.48 -16.36
N LYS A 50 -8.45 -0.32 -16.48
CA LYS A 50 -8.59 -1.54 -15.69
C LYS A 50 -7.81 -2.68 -16.34
N GLU A 51 -7.06 -3.42 -15.54
CA GLU A 51 -6.36 -4.61 -15.98
C GLU A 51 -6.35 -5.69 -14.90
N THR A 52 -6.23 -6.95 -15.32
CA THR A 52 -5.96 -8.05 -14.39
C THR A 52 -4.47 -8.12 -14.12
N ALA A 53 -4.07 -8.00 -12.86
CA ALA A 53 -2.68 -8.11 -12.42
C ALA A 53 -2.52 -9.21 -11.38
N ALA A 54 -1.31 -9.78 -11.31
CA ALA A 54 -0.91 -10.67 -10.24
C ALA A 54 -0.22 -9.87 -9.13
N PHE A 55 -0.58 -10.19 -7.89
CA PHE A 55 -0.05 -9.59 -6.69
C PHE A 55 0.48 -10.69 -5.77
N ARG A 56 1.55 -10.38 -5.03
CA ARG A 56 2.14 -11.31 -4.07
C ARG A 56 1.08 -11.74 -3.05
N SER A 57 1.15 -12.98 -2.60
CA SER A 57 0.35 -13.51 -1.50
C SER A 57 1.29 -13.97 -0.41
N TYR A 58 0.85 -13.86 0.84
CA TYR A 58 1.65 -14.16 2.02
C TYR A 58 0.86 -15.00 3.01
N ASP A 59 1.58 -15.75 3.85
CA ASP A 59 0.99 -16.56 4.92
C ASP A 59 0.39 -15.70 6.03
N SER A 60 0.98 -14.52 6.28
CA SER A 60 0.52 -13.59 7.30
C SER A 60 0.70 -12.13 6.91
N TYR A 61 0.04 -11.23 7.65
CA TYR A 61 0.29 -9.80 7.51
C TYR A 61 1.73 -9.43 7.86
N GLN A 62 2.35 -10.11 8.82
CA GLN A 62 3.75 -9.85 9.19
C GLN A 62 4.69 -10.10 8.01
N ASP A 63 4.46 -11.16 7.24
CA ASP A 63 5.26 -11.47 6.05
C ASP A 63 5.10 -10.38 4.99
N SER A 64 3.89 -9.82 4.83
CA SER A 64 3.67 -8.70 3.92
C SER A 64 4.45 -7.43 4.31
N PHE A 65 4.62 -7.17 5.62
CA PHE A 65 5.42 -6.06 6.13
C PHE A 65 6.91 -6.33 5.91
N HIS A 66 7.37 -7.54 6.22
CA HIS A 66 8.76 -7.93 6.01
C HIS A 66 9.16 -7.78 4.53
N ASP A 67 8.30 -8.25 3.63
CA ASP A 67 8.55 -8.17 2.20
C ASP A 67 8.54 -6.71 1.69
N LEU A 68 7.66 -5.84 2.21
CA LEU A 68 7.72 -4.42 1.90
C LEU A 68 9.07 -3.81 2.32
N VAL A 69 9.52 -4.05 3.55
CA VAL A 69 10.80 -3.51 4.05
C VAL A 69 11.96 -4.02 3.19
N SER A 70 11.98 -5.31 2.89
CA SER A 70 12.99 -5.94 2.04
C SER A 70 12.98 -5.36 0.62
N LEU A 71 11.79 -5.14 0.04
CA LEU A 71 11.64 -4.51 -1.28
C LEU A 71 12.23 -3.10 -1.30
N LEU A 72 11.94 -2.28 -0.28
CA LEU A 72 12.40 -0.90 -0.22
C LEU A 72 13.90 -0.81 0.04
N GLN A 73 14.46 -1.67 0.89
CA GLN A 73 15.89 -1.67 1.22
C GLN A 73 16.77 -2.25 0.11
N ASN A 74 16.31 -3.30 -0.57
CA ASN A 74 17.13 -4.03 -1.54
C ASN A 74 17.00 -3.53 -2.98
N ASN A 75 16.13 -2.55 -3.24
CA ASN A 75 15.94 -1.99 -4.58
C ASN A 75 16.36 -0.52 -4.63
N ALA A 76 17.45 -0.25 -5.34
CA ALA A 76 18.04 1.09 -5.46
C ALA A 76 17.03 2.17 -5.91
N ARG A 77 15.96 1.79 -6.63
CA ARG A 77 14.88 2.71 -7.04
C ARG A 77 14.21 3.41 -5.85
N TYR A 78 14.19 2.78 -4.67
CA TYR A 78 13.51 3.28 -3.47
C TYR A 78 14.46 3.94 -2.47
N LYS A 79 15.74 4.13 -2.82
CA LYS A 79 16.75 4.70 -1.90
C LYS A 79 16.33 6.05 -1.32
N ASP A 80 15.79 6.94 -2.13
CA ASP A 80 15.32 8.27 -1.68
C ASP A 80 14.15 8.14 -0.69
N ALA A 81 13.25 7.17 -0.91
CA ALA A 81 12.16 6.89 0.01
C ALA A 81 12.71 6.37 1.35
N VAL A 82 13.64 5.41 1.33
CA VAL A 82 14.28 4.88 2.56
C VAL A 82 15.00 5.99 3.34
N ASN A 83 15.70 6.89 2.66
CA ASN A 83 16.37 8.04 3.29
C ASN A 83 15.39 9.05 3.92
N ALA A 84 14.13 9.03 3.49
CA ALA A 84 13.06 9.90 3.99
C ALA A 84 12.12 9.17 4.96
N ALA A 85 12.47 8.00 5.48
CA ALA A 85 11.61 7.17 6.32
C ALA A 85 11.12 7.87 7.61
N ASP A 86 11.87 8.85 8.11
CA ASP A 86 11.53 9.69 9.26
C ASP A 86 10.56 10.85 8.92
N LYS A 87 10.28 11.07 7.64
CA LYS A 87 9.47 12.17 7.12
C LYS A 87 8.31 11.62 6.28
N PRO A 88 7.16 11.31 6.89
CA PRO A 88 6.07 10.58 6.23
C PRO A 88 5.62 11.17 4.90
N GLU A 89 5.48 12.50 4.81
CA GLU A 89 5.07 13.14 3.55
C GLU A 89 6.15 13.02 2.46
N GLN A 90 7.42 13.16 2.84
CA GLN A 90 8.53 13.00 1.90
C GLN A 90 8.68 11.54 1.47
N PHE A 91 8.60 10.59 2.40
CA PHE A 91 8.60 9.16 2.15
C PHE A 91 7.60 8.78 1.05
N VAL A 92 6.35 9.22 1.17
CA VAL A 92 5.31 8.87 0.20
C VAL A 92 5.54 9.54 -1.16
N ARG A 93 6.02 10.79 -1.19
CA ARG A 93 6.38 11.45 -2.45
C ARG A 93 7.51 10.72 -3.18
N GLU A 94 8.54 10.30 -2.45
CA GLU A 94 9.64 9.54 -3.03
C GLU A 94 9.19 8.13 -3.47
N LEU A 95 8.25 7.48 -2.77
CA LEU A 95 7.62 6.23 -3.24
C LEU A 95 6.90 6.44 -4.58
N GLN A 96 6.12 7.51 -4.71
CA GLN A 96 5.41 7.83 -5.96
C GLN A 96 6.40 8.08 -7.10
N LYS A 97 7.39 8.94 -6.86
CA LYS A 97 8.47 9.25 -7.82
C LYS A 97 9.23 8.01 -8.25
N ALA A 98 9.48 7.08 -7.32
CA ALA A 98 10.12 5.80 -7.58
C ALA A 98 9.21 4.82 -8.36
N GLY A 99 7.94 5.16 -8.62
CA GLY A 99 7.00 4.36 -9.38
C GLY A 99 6.35 3.23 -8.57
N TYR A 100 6.14 3.43 -7.26
CA TYR A 100 5.39 2.48 -6.43
C TYR A 100 3.91 2.38 -6.85
N ALA A 101 3.33 3.51 -7.29
CA ALA A 101 1.98 3.58 -7.85
C ALA A 101 1.98 4.44 -9.11
N THR A 102 1.13 4.10 -10.08
CA THR A 102 0.97 4.90 -11.32
C THR A 102 0.04 6.10 -11.13
N ASP A 103 -0.79 6.08 -10.10
CA ASP A 103 -1.76 7.13 -9.80
C ASP A 103 -1.05 8.47 -9.54
N PRO A 104 -1.34 9.54 -10.32
CA PRO A 104 -0.70 10.84 -10.15
C PRO A 104 -1.03 11.49 -8.81
N ASP A 105 -2.14 11.11 -8.17
CA ASP A 105 -2.58 11.65 -6.89
C ASP A 105 -2.20 10.75 -5.71
N TYR A 106 -1.35 9.75 -5.90
CA TYR A 106 -1.03 8.76 -4.87
C TYR A 106 -0.60 9.42 -3.55
N ALA A 107 0.42 10.28 -3.55
CA ALA A 107 0.93 10.89 -2.34
C ALA A 107 -0.11 11.79 -1.64
N SER A 108 -0.91 12.51 -2.42
CA SER A 108 -2.02 13.33 -1.93
C SER A 108 -3.08 12.47 -1.23
N LYS A 109 -3.45 11.33 -1.83
CA LYS A 109 -4.41 10.37 -1.25
C LYS A 109 -3.90 9.78 0.06
N ILE A 110 -2.63 9.41 0.16
CA ILE A 110 -2.06 8.89 1.42
C ILE A 110 -2.07 9.96 2.50
N SER A 111 -1.69 11.19 2.14
CA SER A 111 -1.69 12.32 3.08
C SER A 111 -3.10 12.58 3.63
N GLN A 112 -4.14 12.44 2.81
CA GLN A 112 -5.54 12.56 3.24
C GLN A 112 -5.94 11.44 4.20
N ILE A 113 -5.58 10.19 3.91
CA ILE A 113 -5.85 9.04 4.80
C ILE A 113 -5.18 9.25 6.17
N ALA A 114 -3.91 9.66 6.19
CA ALA A 114 -3.18 9.93 7.44
C ALA A 114 -3.84 11.03 8.27
N LYS A 115 -4.34 12.10 7.64
CA LYS A 115 -5.10 13.16 8.30
C LYS A 115 -6.42 12.65 8.87
N GLN A 116 -7.15 11.81 8.13
CA GLN A 116 -8.40 11.21 8.61
C GLN A 116 -8.18 10.31 9.83
N MET A 117 -7.14 9.47 9.84
CA MET A 117 -6.84 8.60 11.00
C MET A 117 -6.53 9.42 12.26
N LYS A 118 -5.69 10.46 12.16
CA LYS A 118 -5.42 11.38 13.29
C LYS A 118 -6.68 12.02 13.84
N SER A 119 -7.61 12.39 12.95
CA SER A 119 -8.90 12.95 13.39
C SER A 119 -9.71 11.91 14.17
N TYR A 120 -9.76 10.65 13.70
CA TYR A 120 -10.48 9.57 14.39
C TYR A 120 -9.90 9.27 15.78
N GLU A 121 -8.58 9.20 15.90
CA GLU A 121 -7.92 9.03 17.21
C GLU A 121 -8.27 10.18 18.16
N SER A 122 -8.30 11.42 17.66
CA SER A 122 -8.68 12.60 18.43
C SER A 122 -10.15 12.50 18.89
N TYR A 123 -11.07 12.09 18.02
CA TYR A 123 -12.48 11.90 18.38
C TYR A 123 -12.66 10.76 19.40
N ALA A 124 -11.97 9.63 19.22
CA ALA A 124 -12.03 8.50 20.15
C ALA A 124 -11.47 8.88 21.53
N ALA A 125 -10.37 9.64 21.58
CA ALA A 125 -9.78 10.13 22.82
C ALA A 125 -10.71 11.12 23.56
N VAL A 126 -11.35 12.04 22.83
CA VAL A 126 -12.33 12.98 23.40
C VAL A 126 -13.57 12.23 23.89
N ALA A 127 -14.12 11.30 23.11
CA ALA A 127 -15.29 10.50 23.50
C ALA A 127 -15.04 9.62 24.74
N THR A 128 -13.80 9.20 24.95
CA THR A 128 -13.39 8.46 26.16
C THR A 128 -13.26 9.39 27.37
N THR A 129 -12.89 10.65 27.17
CA THR A 129 -12.70 11.66 28.24
C THR A 129 -14.03 12.22 28.75
N THR A 130 -15.06 12.36 27.90
CA THR A 130 -16.38 12.90 28.30
C THR A 130 -17.27 11.89 29.05
N LYS A 131 -16.76 10.69 29.34
CA LYS A 131 -17.49 9.60 30.01
C LYS A 131 -17.11 9.41 31.49
N LEU A 132 -16.52 10.42 32.13
CA LEU A 132 -16.21 10.49 33.57
C LEU A 132 -17.13 11.49 34.28
#